data_AF-A0A948VFL1-F1
#
_entry.id   AF-A0A948VFL1-F1
#
_cell.length_a   1.000
_cell.length_b   1.000
_cell.length_c   1.000
_cell.angle_alpha   90.00
_cell.angle_beta   90.00
_cell.angle_gamma   90.00
#
_symmetry.space_group_name_H-M   'P 1'
#
loop_
_entity.id
_entity.type
_entity.pdbx_description
1 polymer ?
#
loop_
_entity_poly.entity_id
_entity_poly.type
_entity_poly.pdbx_seq_one_letter_code
_entity_poly.pdbx_strand_id
1 'polypeptide(L)'
;MKLFIGKNNNLIKLSMAILLTGALISNSKAAETYFNKKAIGTTSADFLNLPIGARAAAMGGAYTAISEDASAIYWNPAGLVQISKLSVIFMRTAYVADIN
;
A
#
# COMPACT_ATOMS: atom_id res chain seq x y z
N MET A 1 -51.85 31.70 0.29
CA MET A 1 -51.15 31.31 1.54
C MET A 1 -49.65 31.56 1.34
N LYS A 2 -49.16 32.77 1.68
CA LYS A 2 -47.75 33.16 1.52
C LYS A 2 -46.99 32.78 2.80
N LEU A 3 -46.12 31.77 2.72
CA LEU A 3 -45.16 31.47 3.79
C LEU A 3 -44.05 32.53 3.74
N PHE A 4 -44.12 33.47 4.67
CA PHE A 4 -43.08 34.44 4.99
C PHE A 4 -41.84 33.69 5.50
N ILE A 5 -40.74 33.75 4.77
CA ILE A 5 -39.41 33.51 5.33
C ILE A 5 -38.58 34.75 5.03
N GLY A 6 -38.38 35.57 6.06
CA GLY A 6 -37.48 36.71 6.03
C GLY A 6 -36.06 36.26 5.69
N LYS A 7 -35.53 36.76 4.58
CA LYS A 7 -34.18 36.48 4.11
C LYS A 7 -33.17 37.21 5.02
N ASN A 8 -32.71 36.52 6.06
CA ASN A 8 -31.61 37.00 6.88
C ASN A 8 -30.29 36.44 6.30
N ASN A 9 -29.43 37.31 5.77
CA ASN A 9 -28.25 36.93 4.98
C ASN A 9 -27.24 36.04 5.75
N ASN A 10 -27.30 36.05 7.09
CA ASN A 10 -26.46 35.22 7.95
C ASN A 10 -26.88 33.74 7.95
N LEU A 11 -28.18 33.45 7.78
CA LEU A 11 -28.70 32.08 7.70
C LEU A 11 -28.32 31.40 6.38
N ILE A 12 -28.28 32.18 5.29
CA ILE A 12 -27.82 31.70 3.96
C ILE A 12 -26.32 31.43 3.97
N LYS A 13 -25.52 32.29 4.63
CA LYS A 13 -24.08 32.05 4.79
C LYS A 13 -23.80 30.80 5.62
N LEU A 14 -24.60 30.54 6.66
CA LEU A 14 -24.47 29.37 7.51
C LEU A 14 -24.79 28.06 6.76
N SER A 15 -25.86 28.02 5.98
CA SER A 15 -26.19 26.83 5.17
C SER A 15 -25.16 26.57 4.07
N MET A 16 -24.62 27.63 3.45
CA MET A 16 -23.56 27.54 2.45
C MET A 16 -22.25 27.03 3.07
N ALA A 17 -21.90 27.45 4.30
CA ALA A 17 -20.71 26.99 5.00
C ALA A 17 -20.78 25.49 5.35
N ILE A 18 -21.94 25.00 5.76
CA ILE A 18 -22.18 23.58 6.05
C ILE A 18 -22.07 22.73 4.76
N LEU A 19 -22.63 23.22 3.65
CA LEU A 19 -22.48 22.57 2.34
C LEU A 19 -21.03 22.53 1.87
N LEU A 20 -20.28 23.61 2.08
CA LEU A 20 -18.87 23.71 1.67
C LEU A 20 -17.97 22.78 2.51
N THR A 21 -18.25 22.64 3.81
CA THR A 21 -17.53 21.68 4.68
C THR A 21 -17.90 20.24 4.35
N GLY A 22 -19.17 19.94 4.06
CA GLY A 22 -19.58 18.60 3.60
C GLY A 22 -18.92 18.17 2.29
N ALA A 23 -18.72 19.12 1.36
CA ALA A 23 -18.04 18.86 0.08
C ALA A 23 -16.55 18.52 0.27
N LEU A 24 -15.86 19.17 1.22
CA LEU A 24 -14.45 18.90 1.52
C LEU A 24 -14.24 17.50 2.13
N ILE A 25 -15.15 17.04 2.99
CA ILE A 25 -15.08 15.73 3.65
C ILE A 25 -15.32 14.57 2.65
N SER A 26 -15.95 14.82 1.51
CA SER A 26 -16.24 13.79 0.51
C SER A 26 -14.99 13.35 -0.28
N ASN A 27 -13.93 14.16 -0.30
CA ASN A 27 -12.69 13.86 -1.04
C ASN A 27 -11.76 12.88 -0.31
N SER A 28 -11.94 12.66 1.00
CA SER A 28 -11.05 11.77 1.76
C SER A 28 -11.29 10.28 1.49
N LYS A 29 -12.42 9.90 0.85
CA LYS A 29 -12.71 8.51 0.48
C LYS A 29 -11.88 7.98 -0.70
N ALA A 30 -11.23 8.87 -1.47
CA ALA A 30 -10.36 8.48 -2.57
C ALA A 30 -8.95 8.05 -2.09
N ALA A 31 -8.58 8.35 -0.84
CA ALA A 31 -7.28 7.93 -0.30
C ALA A 31 -7.28 6.47 0.20
N GLU A 32 -8.45 5.92 0.54
CA GLU A 32 -8.58 4.53 1.04
C GLU A 32 -8.54 3.47 -0.07
N THR A 33 -8.65 3.86 -1.35
CA THR A 33 -8.73 2.92 -2.48
C THR A 33 -7.36 2.38 -2.93
N TYR A 34 -6.25 2.98 -2.50
CA TYR A 34 -4.91 2.57 -2.94
C TYR A 34 -4.38 1.30 -2.25
N PHE A 35 -4.90 0.95 -1.07
CA PHE A 35 -4.58 -0.29 -0.37
C PHE A 35 -5.87 -1.00 0.05
N ASN A 36 -6.58 -1.49 -0.96
CA ASN A 36 -7.82 -2.21 -0.78
C ASN A 36 -7.58 -3.53 -0.01
N LYS A 37 -7.83 -3.53 1.30
CA LYS A 37 -7.75 -4.71 2.18
C LYS A 37 -8.68 -5.86 1.76
N LYS A 38 -9.64 -5.62 0.86
CA LYS A 38 -10.55 -6.63 0.27
C LYS A 38 -9.94 -7.32 -0.97
N ALA A 39 -8.80 -6.86 -1.47
CA ALA A 39 -8.11 -7.44 -2.63
C ALA A 39 -6.99 -8.44 -2.24
N ILE A 40 -6.89 -8.80 -0.95
CA ILE A 40 -5.96 -9.83 -0.47
C ILE A 40 -6.32 -11.16 -1.15
N GLY A 41 -5.40 -11.68 -1.98
CA GLY A 41 -5.59 -12.94 -2.72
C GLY A 41 -6.42 -12.85 -4.00
N THR A 42 -6.87 -11.66 -4.41
CA THR A 42 -7.53 -11.45 -5.73
C THR A 42 -6.68 -10.59 -6.68
N THR A 43 -5.45 -10.26 -6.27
CA THR A 43 -4.51 -9.52 -7.09
C THR A 43 -3.63 -10.51 -7.85
N SER A 44 -3.47 -10.33 -9.16
CA SER A 44 -2.66 -11.21 -10.02
C SER A 44 -1.14 -11.17 -9.71
N ALA A 45 -0.75 -10.59 -8.58
CA ALA A 45 0.61 -10.36 -8.14
C ALA A 45 0.96 -11.19 -6.89
N ASP A 46 0.40 -12.40 -6.74
CA ASP A 46 0.73 -13.31 -5.63
C ASP A 46 2.22 -13.66 -5.56
N PHE A 47 2.94 -13.58 -6.69
CA PHE A 47 4.40 -13.70 -6.72
C PHE A 47 5.13 -12.63 -5.89
N LEU A 48 4.50 -11.49 -5.60
CA LEU A 48 5.08 -10.44 -4.75
C LEU A 48 5.13 -10.86 -3.27
N ASN A 49 4.38 -11.89 -2.88
CA ASN A 49 4.49 -12.50 -1.56
C ASN A 49 5.62 -13.54 -1.49
N LEU A 50 6.23 -13.92 -2.61
CA LEU A 50 7.26 -14.94 -2.64
C LEU A 50 8.59 -14.34 -2.16
N PRO A 51 9.17 -14.82 -1.05
CA PRO A 51 10.41 -14.28 -0.54
C PRO A 51 11.56 -14.53 -1.52
N ILE A 52 12.32 -13.47 -1.81
CA ILE A 52 13.54 -13.53 -2.61
C ILE A 52 14.71 -13.90 -1.68
N GLY A 53 15.44 -14.97 -2.01
CA GLY A 53 16.65 -15.41 -1.32
C GLY A 53 16.39 -16.54 -0.31
N ALA A 54 17.21 -17.59 -0.38
CA ALA A 54 17.03 -18.80 0.45
C ALA A 54 17.19 -18.50 1.95
N ARG A 55 18.13 -17.63 2.34
CA ARG A 55 18.34 -17.22 3.73
C ARG A 55 17.14 -16.45 4.27
N ALA A 56 16.65 -15.46 3.50
CA ALA A 56 15.49 -14.68 3.89
C ALA A 56 14.22 -15.54 4.00
N ALA A 57 14.04 -16.48 3.07
CA ALA A 57 12.95 -17.45 3.11
C ALA A 57 13.03 -18.37 4.33
N ALA A 58 14.22 -18.87 4.69
CA ALA A 58 14.43 -19.70 5.88
C ALA A 58 14.15 -18.96 7.19
N MET A 59 14.30 -17.62 7.19
CA MET A 59 13.94 -16.75 8.32
C MET A 59 12.46 -16.33 8.32
N GLY A 60 11.62 -16.92 7.47
CA GLY A 60 10.20 -16.57 7.37
C GLY A 60 9.96 -15.14 6.88
N GLY A 61 10.89 -14.58 6.11
CA GLY A 61 10.84 -13.19 5.62
C GLY A 61 11.39 -12.13 6.58
N ALA A 62 11.94 -12.52 7.74
CA ALA A 62 12.57 -11.60 8.68
C ALA A 62 14.03 -11.26 8.29
N TYR A 63 14.24 -10.60 7.14
CA TYR A 63 15.59 -10.36 6.58
C TYR A 63 15.96 -8.88 6.38
N THR A 64 15.05 -7.94 6.68
CA THR A 64 15.23 -6.50 6.39
C THR A 64 16.40 -5.83 7.12
N ALA A 65 16.75 -6.31 8.32
CA ALA A 65 17.81 -5.73 9.15
C ALA A 65 19.22 -6.26 8.80
N ILE A 66 19.31 -7.46 8.20
CA ILE A 66 20.58 -8.17 7.93
C ILE A 66 20.81 -8.43 6.44
N SER A 67 20.24 -7.57 5.59
CA SER A 67 20.27 -7.71 4.14
C SER A 67 21.65 -7.35 3.58
N GLU A 68 22.55 -8.33 3.61
CA GLU A 68 24.00 -8.19 3.33
C GLU A 68 24.42 -8.81 1.98
N ASP A 69 23.47 -9.24 1.15
CA ASP A 69 23.74 -9.89 -0.14
C ASP A 69 22.87 -9.31 -1.27
N ALA A 70 23.01 -9.81 -2.50
CA ALA A 70 22.29 -9.25 -3.65
C ALA A 70 20.75 -9.25 -3.50
N SER A 71 20.19 -10.02 -2.55
CA SER A 71 18.76 -10.00 -2.23
C SER A 71 18.34 -8.74 -1.46
N ALA A 72 19.28 -7.94 -0.97
CA ALA A 72 19.02 -6.66 -0.32
C ALA A 72 18.26 -5.66 -1.21
N ILE A 73 18.36 -5.76 -2.53
CA ILE A 73 17.53 -4.97 -3.47
C ILE A 73 16.03 -5.17 -3.18
N TYR A 74 15.63 -6.38 -2.81
CA TYR A 74 14.25 -6.73 -2.51
C TYR A 74 13.86 -6.41 -1.06
N TRP A 75 14.75 -6.68 -0.10
CA TRP A 75 14.45 -6.56 1.33
C TRP A 75 14.72 -5.17 1.91
N ASN A 76 15.86 -4.56 1.58
CA ASN A 76 16.29 -3.24 2.06
C ASN A 76 17.49 -2.73 1.23
N PRO A 77 17.25 -1.85 0.24
CA PRO A 77 18.31 -1.33 -0.63
C PRO A 77 19.44 -0.59 0.10
N ALA A 78 19.20 -0.07 1.31
CA ALA A 78 20.25 0.57 2.12
C ALA A 78 21.33 -0.42 2.57
N GLY A 79 20.98 -1.72 2.69
CA GLY A 79 21.93 -2.80 2.99
C GLY A 79 22.96 -3.04 1.89
N LEU A 80 22.74 -2.56 0.67
CA LEU A 80 23.70 -2.69 -0.43
C LEU A 80 25.04 -2.00 -0.12
N VAL A 81 25.04 -0.97 0.73
CA VAL A 81 26.27 -0.29 1.18
C VAL A 81 27.22 -1.25 1.92
N GLN A 82 26.69 -2.32 2.52
CA GLN A 82 27.47 -3.32 3.25
C GLN A 82 28.16 -4.33 2.30
N ILE A 83 27.78 -4.35 1.02
CA ILE A 83 28.31 -5.28 0.02
C ILE A 83 29.57 -4.69 -0.63
N SER A 84 30.75 -5.18 -0.20
CA SER A 84 32.05 -4.68 -0.65
C SER A 84 32.58 -5.30 -1.96
N LYS A 85 31.96 -6.38 -2.45
CA LYS A 85 32.37 -7.13 -3.64
C LYS A 85 31.18 -7.47 -4.52
N LEU A 86 31.40 -7.74 -5.81
CA LEU A 86 30.34 -8.17 -6.72
C LEU A 86 29.59 -9.38 -6.14
N SER A 87 28.27 -9.24 -5.97
CA SER A 87 27.38 -10.26 -5.41
C SER A 87 26.29 -10.60 -6.43
N VAL A 88 26.12 -11.88 -6.72
CA VAL A 88 25.12 -12.41 -7.66
C VAL A 88 24.42 -13.59 -7.00
N ILE A 89 23.08 -13.62 -7.08
CA ILE A 89 22.26 -14.68 -6.49
C ILE A 89 21.36 -15.27 -7.57
N PHE A 90 21.31 -16.60 -7.62
CA PHE A 90 20.35 -17.36 -8.41
C PHE A 90 19.44 -18.12 -7.45
N MET A 91 18.14 -18.08 -7.67
CA MET A 91 17.18 -18.86 -6.91
C MET A 91 16.12 -19.46 -7.82
N ARG A 92 15.58 -20.61 -7.39
CA ARG A 92 14.44 -21.25 -8.03
C ARG A 92 13.43 -21.60 -6.96
N THR A 93 12.21 -21.10 -7.12
CA THR A 93 11.06 -21.43 -6.29
C THR A 93 10.15 -22.37 -7.07
N ALA A 94 10.03 -23.61 -6.63
CA ALA A 94 9.12 -24.58 -7.24
C ALA A 94 7.70 -24.33 -6.71
N TYR A 95 6.81 -23.84 -7.57
CA TYR A 95 5.38 -23.74 -7.28
C TYR A 95 4.73 -25.09 -7.58
N VAL A 96 4.09 -25.71 -6.59
CA VAL A 96 3.31 -26.96 -6.77
C VAL A 96 1.88 -26.62 -7.19
N ALA A 97 1.75 -25.78 -8.22
CA ALA A 97 0.44 -25.35 -8.72
C ALA A 97 -0.17 -26.35 -9.71
N ASP A 98 0.60 -27.33 -10.19
CA ASP A 98 0.14 -28.36 -11.11
C ASP A 98 1.03 -29.60 -11.00
N ILE A 99 0.58 -30.58 -10.21
CA ILE A 99 0.97 -31.99 -10.35
C ILE A 99 -0.25 -32.68 -10.96
N ASN A 100 -0.16 -32.99 -12.25
CA ASN A 100 -1.09 -33.87 -12.96
C ASN A 100 -0.76 -35.33 -12.66
#